data_AF-A0A435FWM2-F1
#
_entry.id   AF-A0A435FWM2-F1
#
_cell.length_a   1.000
_cell.length_b   1.000
_cell.length_c   1.000
_cell.angle_alpha   90.00
_cell.angle_beta   90.00
_cell.angle_gamma   90.00
#
_symmetry.space_group_name_H-M   'P 1'
#
loop_
_entity.id
_entity.type
_entity.pdbx_description
1 polymer ?
#
loop_
_entity_poly.entity_id
_entity_poly.type
_entity_poly.pdbx_seq_one_letter_code
_entity_poly.pdbx_strand_id
1 'polypeptide(L)'
;MVSSPASVARAEPYSRVVVRAALWLAFLAPFFYLSYGFANWLASRRDDVGSIVFSWEHGIPFLAWTIVPYWSINLFYGLSLLLN
;
A
#
# COMPACT_ATOMS: atom_id res chain seq x y z
N MET A 1 -43.23 -6.23 -28.41
CA MET A 1 -42.09 -7.14 -28.14
C MET A 1 -40.83 -6.42 -28.59
N VAL A 2 -40.23 -5.58 -27.74
CA VAL A 2 -39.00 -4.83 -28.04
C VAL A 2 -37.84 -5.62 -27.43
N SER A 3 -37.00 -6.18 -28.28
CA SER A 3 -35.74 -6.81 -27.88
C SER A 3 -34.76 -5.71 -27.49
N SER A 4 -34.50 -5.56 -26.19
CA SER A 4 -33.36 -4.78 -25.71
C SER A 4 -32.08 -5.55 -26.07
N PRO A 5 -31.14 -4.99 -26.85
CA PRO A 5 -29.87 -5.66 -27.05
C PRO A 5 -29.16 -5.63 -25.69
N ALA A 6 -29.10 -6.79 -25.04
CA ALA A 6 -28.26 -7.00 -23.87
C ALA A 6 -26.89 -6.38 -24.17
N SER A 7 -26.50 -5.40 -23.34
CA SER A 7 -25.18 -4.80 -23.40
C SER A 7 -24.17 -5.93 -23.35
N VAL A 8 -23.57 -6.26 -24.50
CA VAL A 8 -22.40 -7.14 -24.54
C VAL A 8 -21.33 -6.37 -23.81
N ALA A 9 -21.20 -6.62 -22.50
CA ALA A 9 -20.13 -6.10 -21.69
C ALA A 9 -18.84 -6.54 -22.39
N ARG A 10 -18.18 -5.60 -23.09
CA ARG A 10 -16.86 -5.86 -23.67
C ARG A 10 -15.96 -6.13 -22.48
N ALA A 11 -15.60 -7.40 -22.28
CA ALA A 11 -14.52 -7.74 -21.37
C ALA A 11 -13.29 -6.95 -21.85
N GLU A 12 -12.82 -6.00 -21.04
CA GLU A 12 -11.58 -5.30 -21.32
C GLU A 12 -10.47 -6.35 -21.43
N PRO A 13 -9.59 -6.26 -22.44
CA PRO A 13 -8.42 -7.13 -22.49
C PRO A 13 -7.65 -6.98 -21.18
N TYR A 14 -7.37 -8.10 -20.51
CA TYR A 14 -6.63 -8.13 -19.24
C TYR A 14 -5.30 -7.35 -19.32
N SER A 15 -4.67 -7.29 -20.50
CA SER A 15 -3.48 -6.47 -20.74
C SER A 15 -3.68 -4.98 -20.46
N ARG A 16 -4.86 -4.40 -20.76
CA ARG A 16 -5.17 -3.00 -20.44
C ARG A 16 -5.27 -2.77 -18.94
N VAL A 17 -5.81 -3.74 -18.20
CA VAL A 17 -5.91 -3.68 -16.72
C VAL A 17 -4.51 -3.72 -16.10
N VAL A 18 -3.67 -4.66 -16.54
CA VAL A 18 -2.28 -4.79 -16.08
C VAL A 18 -1.46 -3.53 -16.35
N VAL A 19 -1.54 -2.95 -17.56
CA VAL A 19 -0.83 -1.70 -17.88
C VAL A 19 -1.28 -0.56 -16.98
N ARG A 20 -2.59 -0.39 -16.79
CA ARG A 20 -3.13 0.64 -15.89
C ARG A 20 -2.68 0.43 -14.44
N ALA A 21 -2.74 -0.81 -13.95
CA ALA A 21 -2.28 -1.16 -12.61
C ALA A 21 -0.77 -0.89 -12.42
N ALA A 22 0.05 -1.24 -13.41
CA ALA A 22 1.48 -0.96 -13.41
C ALA A 22 1.77 0.55 -13.39
N LEU A 23 1.03 1.35 -14.17
CA LEU A 23 1.16 2.81 -14.16
C LEU A 23 0.79 3.41 -12.79
N TRP A 24 -0.30 2.93 -12.19
CA TRP A 24 -0.68 3.35 -10.84
C TRP A 24 0.36 2.94 -9.80
N LEU A 25 0.90 1.73 -9.86
CA LEU A 25 1.96 1.29 -8.96
C LEU A 25 3.23 2.12 -9.14
N ALA A 26 3.64 2.41 -10.37
CA ALA A 26 4.81 3.21 -10.67
C ALA A 26 4.70 4.66 -10.14
N PHE A 27 3.47 5.19 -10.02
CA PHE A 27 3.24 6.50 -9.43
C PHE A 27 3.04 6.45 -7.91
N LEU A 28 2.13 5.60 -7.43
CA LEU A 28 1.71 5.55 -6.03
C LEU A 28 2.80 5.02 -5.12
N ALA A 29 3.60 4.03 -5.55
CA ALA A 29 4.67 3.49 -4.72
C ALA A 29 5.71 4.56 -4.35
N PRO A 30 6.39 5.24 -5.29
CA PRO A 30 7.35 6.28 -4.93
C PRO A 30 6.69 7.45 -4.21
N PHE A 31 5.48 7.86 -4.63
CA PHE A 31 4.74 8.92 -3.92
C PHE A 31 4.49 8.57 -2.45
N PHE A 32 4.06 7.34 -2.16
CA PHE A 32 3.84 6.85 -0.81
C PHE A 32 5.15 6.81 -0.01
N TYR A 33 6.21 6.17 -0.54
CA TYR A 33 7.48 6.06 0.19
C TYR A 33 8.14 7.41 0.45
N LEU A 34 8.06 8.35 -0.49
CA LEU A 34 8.58 9.71 -0.30
C LEU A 34 7.78 10.49 0.74
N SER A 35 6.45 10.49 0.63
CA SER A 35 5.59 11.22 1.57
C SER A 35 5.67 10.66 2.99
N TYR A 36 5.61 9.32 3.13
CA TYR A 36 5.78 8.62 4.40
C TYR A 36 7.18 8.82 4.98
N GLY A 37 8.23 8.68 4.18
CA GLY A 37 9.61 8.92 4.62
C GLY A 37 9.83 10.35 5.09
N PHE A 38 9.28 11.33 4.37
CA PHE A 38 9.32 12.74 4.75
C PHE A 38 8.57 13.00 6.06
N ALA A 39 7.37 12.43 6.23
CA ALA A 39 6.61 12.56 7.47
C ALA A 39 7.37 11.97 8.67
N ASN A 40 7.99 10.79 8.51
CA ASN A 40 8.81 10.19 9.56
C ASN A 40 10.06 11.02 9.87
N TRP A 41 10.75 11.52 8.84
CA TRP A 41 11.88 12.41 9.03
C TRP A 41 11.47 13.69 9.77
N LEU A 42 10.34 14.29 9.41
CA LEU A 42 9.85 15.48 10.08
C LEU A 42 9.47 15.19 11.54
N ALA A 43 8.80 14.05 11.79
CA ALA A 43 8.46 13.59 13.14
C ALA A 43 9.71 13.31 13.99
N SER A 44 10.76 12.74 13.40
CA SER A 44 12.03 12.47 14.11
C SER A 44 12.82 13.72 14.47
N ARG A 45 12.39 14.91 14.04
CA ARG A 45 12.99 16.21 14.42
C ARG A 45 12.20 16.93 15.50
N ARG A 46 11.09 16.35 15.96
CA ARG A 46 10.18 16.91 16.96
C ARG A 46 10.48 16.35 18.35
N ASP A 47 11.69 16.60 18.83
CA ASP A 47 12.12 16.21 20.19
C ASP A 47 11.30 16.94 21.28
N ASP A 48 10.60 18.01 20.91
CA ASP A 48 9.67 18.77 21.76
C ASP A 48 8.34 18.04 22.02
N VAL A 49 8.01 17.01 21.22
CA VAL A 49 6.78 16.22 21.36
C VAL A 49 7.10 14.90 22.06
N GLY A 50 6.68 14.78 23.32
CA GLY A 50 6.86 13.54 24.09
C GLY A 50 6.01 12.37 23.57
N SER A 51 6.42 11.15 23.90
CA SER A 51 5.66 9.91 23.68
C SER A 51 5.00 9.44 24.99
N ILE A 52 3.85 8.78 24.86
CA ILE A 52 3.20 8.08 25.98
C ILE A 52 3.67 6.63 25.91
N VAL A 53 4.40 6.17 26.93
CA VAL A 53 4.96 4.82 27.01
C VAL A 53 4.64 4.24 28.38
N PHE A 54 4.14 3.00 28.42
CA PHE A 54 3.81 2.32 29.67
C PHE A 54 5.00 1.49 30.20
N SER A 55 5.02 1.22 31.50
CA SER A 55 6.13 0.48 32.13
C SER A 55 6.30 -0.94 31.59
N TRP A 56 5.22 -1.61 31.19
CA TRP A 56 5.28 -2.97 30.63
C TRP A 56 5.88 -3.01 29.22
N GLU A 57 5.81 -1.92 28.45
CA GLU A 57 6.31 -1.85 27.06
C GLU A 57 7.84 -1.99 27.00
N HIS A 58 8.53 -1.56 28.06
CA HIS A 58 9.98 -1.71 28.19
C HIS A 58 10.43 -3.18 28.27
N GLY A 59 9.52 -4.10 28.63
CA GLY A 59 9.78 -5.54 28.67
C GLY A 59 9.66 -6.23 27.31
N ILE A 60 9.17 -5.53 26.28
CA ILE A 60 8.95 -6.12 24.95
C ILE A 60 10.17 -5.79 24.07
N PRO A 61 10.99 -6.78 23.70
CA PRO A 61 12.11 -6.54 22.81
C PRO A 61 11.62 -6.29 21.38
N PHE A 62 12.42 -5.55 20.61
CA PHE A 62 12.18 -5.40 19.18
C PHE A 62 12.42 -6.74 18.45
N LEU A 63 11.41 -7.21 17.72
CA LEU A 63 11.47 -8.46 16.95
C LEU A 63 11.75 -8.17 15.48
N ALA A 64 13.01 -7.93 15.11
CA ALA A 64 13.39 -7.50 13.75
C ALA A 64 12.86 -8.41 12.62
N TRP A 65 12.73 -9.72 12.86
CA TRP A 65 12.25 -10.65 11.84
C TRP A 65 10.78 -10.41 11.44
N THR A 66 9.97 -9.79 12.31
CA THR A 66 8.55 -9.50 12.00
C THR A 66 8.39 -8.38 10.97
N ILE A 67 9.46 -7.65 10.66
CA ILE A 67 9.51 -6.68 9.55
C ILE A 67 9.25 -7.39 8.22
N VAL A 68 9.78 -8.61 8.03
CA VAL A 68 9.64 -9.37 6.77
C VAL A 68 8.18 -9.70 6.45
N PRO A 69 7.41 -10.36 7.34
CA PRO A 69 5.99 -10.60 7.09
C PRO A 69 5.19 -9.30 7.00
N TYR A 70 5.52 -8.27 7.78
CA TYR A 70 4.88 -6.95 7.64
C TYR A 70 5.10 -6.36 6.24
N TRP A 71 6.33 -6.38 5.71
CA TRP A 71 6.63 -5.86 4.38
C TRP A 71 5.94 -6.64 3.25
N SER A 72 5.67 -7.93 3.46
CA SER A 72 4.99 -8.77 2.47
C SER A 72 3.60 -8.24 2.08
N ILE A 73 2.93 -7.47 2.95
CA ILE A 73 1.64 -6.86 2.63
C ILE A 73 1.71 -5.92 1.42
N ASN A 74 2.82 -5.21 1.25
CA ASN A 74 3.02 -4.30 0.11
C ASN A 74 3.10 -5.09 -1.20
N LEU A 75 3.77 -6.25 -1.16
CA LEU A 75 3.85 -7.16 -2.30
C LEU A 75 2.46 -7.71 -2.65
N PHE A 76 1.71 -8.21 -1.67
CA PHE A 76 0.35 -8.70 -1.89
C PHE A 76 -0.60 -7.60 -2.37
N TYR A 77 -0.46 -6.37 -1.86
CA TYR A 77 -1.21 -5.22 -2.35
C TYR A 77 -0.91 -4.94 -3.82
N GLY A 78 0.36 -4.92 -4.22
CA GLY A 78 0.73 -4.75 -5.63
C GLY A 78 0.19 -5.86 -6.53
N LEU A 79 0.28 -7.12 -6.09
CA LEU A 79 -0.28 -8.26 -6.80
C LEU A 79 -1.82 -8.16 -6.95
N SER A 80 -2.52 -7.64 -5.93
CA SER A 80 -3.98 -7.50 -5.97
C SER A 80 -4.48 -6.55 -7.07
N LEU A 81 -3.67 -5.55 -7.46
CA LEU A 81 -4.00 -4.63 -8.56
C LEU A 81 -3.76 -5.26 -9.93
N LEU A 82 -2.83 -6.22 -10.02
CA LEU A 82 -2.52 -6.93 -11.26
C LEU A 82 -3.51 -8.05 -11.54
N LEU A 83 -4.02 -8.70 -10.49
CA LEU A 83 -4.95 -9.84 -10.55
C LEU A 83 -6.44 -9.41 -10.47
N ASN A 84 -6.72 -8.12 -10.60
CA ASN A 84 -8.07 -7.53 -10.56
C ASN A 84 -8.78 -7.66 -11.92
#